data_AF-A0A7W0R560-F1
#
_entry.id   AF-A0A7W0R560-F1
#
_cell.length_a   1.000
_cell.length_b   1.000
_cell.length_c   1.000
_cell.angle_alpha   90.00
_cell.angle_beta   90.00
_cell.angle_gamma   90.00
#
_symmetry.space_group_name_H-M   'P 1'
#
loop_
_entity.id
_entity.type
_entity.pdbx_description
1 polymer ?
#
loop_
_entity_poly.entity_id
_entity_poly.type
_entity_poly.pdbx_seq_one_letter_code
_entity_poly.pdbx_strand_id
1 'polypeptide(L)'
;MVGALIKVGVIGSLSKVVTEVTGGNLLLASILILLVSGVLSGIVDNIPYVATMAPLVADLADEAGNPGNVLWWALALGADLGGNTTIVGAAANVVVIGIAEKNGYKISFLEFFKYGGLVALVTILLCIPYLWLRYFVFA
;
A
#
# COMPACT_ATOMS: atom_id res chain seq x y z
N MET A 1 3.83 18.42 -4.45
CA MET A 1 2.70 18.26 -3.50
C MET A 1 3.14 17.60 -2.19
N VAL A 2 3.81 16.45 -2.22
CA VAL A 2 4.33 15.76 -1.00
C VAL A 2 5.20 16.65 -0.10
N GLY A 3 6.13 17.42 -0.68
CA GLY A 3 6.97 18.34 0.10
C GLY A 3 6.21 19.43 0.87
N ALA A 4 5.00 19.80 0.43
CA ALA A 4 4.15 20.74 1.17
C ALA A 4 3.48 20.07 2.38
N LEU A 5 3.07 18.80 2.26
CA LEU A 5 2.46 18.04 3.36
C LEU A 5 3.46 17.79 4.50
N ILE A 6 4.73 17.56 4.17
CA ILE A 6 5.83 17.49 5.15
C ILE A 6 5.99 18.83 5.86
N LYS A 7 6.07 19.94 5.09
CA LYS A 7 6.31 21.29 5.63
C LYS A 7 5.16 21.80 6.52
N VAL A 8 3.92 21.36 6.27
CA VAL A 8 2.73 21.69 7.07
C VAL A 8 2.57 20.75 8.28
N GLY A 9 3.42 19.71 8.43
CA GLY A 9 3.41 18.81 9.59
C GLY A 9 2.30 17.75 9.58
N VAL A 10 1.65 17.54 8.42
CA VAL A 10 0.60 16.52 8.28
C VAL A 10 1.18 15.11 8.42
N ILE A 11 2.36 14.88 7.84
CA ILE A 11 3.06 13.60 7.90
C ILE A 11 3.39 13.21 9.35
N GLY A 12 3.97 14.14 10.13
CA GLY A 12 4.29 13.90 11.53
C GLY A 12 3.04 13.65 12.39
N SER A 13 1.93 14.34 12.11
CA SER A 13 0.65 14.08 12.79
C SER A 13 0.12 12.67 12.48
N LEU A 14 0.22 12.24 11.22
CA LEU A 14 -0.21 10.91 10.81
C LEU A 14 0.68 9.80 11.41
N SER A 15 1.99 10.03 11.48
CA SER A 15 2.94 9.13 12.14
C SER A 15 2.56 8.91 13.60
N LYS A 16 2.29 9.99 14.36
CA LYS A 16 1.83 9.90 15.75
C LYS A 16 0.54 9.10 15.89
N VAL A 17 -0.44 9.33 15.02
CA VAL A 17 -1.70 8.55 15.02
C VAL A 17 -1.40 7.06 14.80
N VAL A 18 -0.52 6.72 13.85
CA VAL A 18 -0.10 5.33 13.62
C VAL A 18 0.57 4.75 14.86
N THR A 19 1.50 5.48 15.49
CA THR A 19 2.19 5.05 16.71
C THR A 19 1.22 4.87 17.89
N GLU A 20 0.26 5.77 18.07
CA GLU A 20 -0.76 5.68 19.13
C GLU A 20 -1.71 4.50 18.91
N VAL A 21 -2.20 4.30 17.68
CA VAL A 21 -3.10 3.19 17.33
C VAL A 21 -2.41 1.84 17.47
N THR A 22 -1.12 1.78 17.15
CA THR A 22 -0.33 0.53 17.19
C THR A 22 0.33 0.29 18.55
N GLY A 23 0.27 1.27 19.46
CA GLY A 23 0.98 1.23 20.74
C GLY A 23 2.50 1.12 20.59
N GLY A 24 3.05 1.62 19.48
CA GLY A 24 4.47 1.46 19.13
C GLY A 24 4.87 0.04 18.72
N ASN A 25 3.92 -0.89 18.54
CA ASN A 25 4.22 -2.24 18.13
C ASN A 25 4.51 -2.29 16.62
N LEU A 26 5.77 -2.63 16.28
CA LEU A 26 6.25 -2.69 14.90
C LEU A 26 5.44 -3.65 14.00
N LEU A 27 4.99 -4.78 14.54
CA LEU A 27 4.16 -5.73 13.79
C LEU A 27 2.80 -5.11 13.44
N LEU A 28 2.15 -4.48 14.40
CA LEU A 28 0.87 -3.80 14.18
C LEU A 28 1.03 -2.62 13.21
N ALA A 29 2.11 -1.84 13.33
CA ALA A 29 2.42 -0.76 12.39
C ALA A 29 2.63 -1.27 10.95
N SER A 30 3.36 -2.37 10.80
CA SER A 30 3.59 -3.01 9.50
C SER A 30 2.29 -3.53 8.89
N ILE A 31 1.42 -4.17 9.67
CA ILE A 31 0.12 -4.65 9.19
C ILE A 31 -0.80 -3.47 8.85
N LEU A 32 -0.80 -2.40 9.66
CA LEU A 32 -1.61 -1.21 9.41
C LEU A 32 -1.20 -0.52 8.11
N ILE A 33 0.10 -0.32 7.89
CA ILE A 33 0.62 0.23 6.63
C ILE A 33 0.22 -0.67 5.46
N LEU A 34 0.43 -1.98 5.55
CA LEU A 34 0.05 -2.92 4.49
C LEU A 34 -1.42 -2.78 4.10
N LEU A 35 -2.34 -2.79 5.08
CA LEU A 35 -3.78 -2.72 4.84
C LEU A 35 -4.22 -1.35 4.30
N VAL A 36 -3.73 -0.27 4.89
CA VAL A 36 -4.06 1.10 4.45
C VAL A 36 -3.52 1.34 3.03
N SER A 37 -2.31 0.88 2.73
CA SER A 37 -1.73 0.94 1.39
C SER A 37 -2.49 0.10 0.38
N GLY A 38 -2.90 -1.11 0.77
CA GLY A 38 -3.75 -1.98 -0.02
C GLY A 38 -5.05 -1.31 -0.46
N VAL A 39 -5.73 -0.64 0.47
CA VAL A 39 -7.01 0.01 0.19
C VAL A 39 -6.83 1.31 -0.60
N LEU A 40 -5.93 2.20 -0.14
CA LEU A 40 -5.78 3.52 -0.75
C LEU A 40 -5.17 3.46 -2.16
N SER A 41 -4.22 2.55 -2.39
CA SER A 41 -3.65 2.38 -3.73
C SER A 41 -4.63 1.76 -4.73
N GLY A 42 -5.71 1.13 -4.26
CA GLY A 42 -6.79 0.68 -5.13
C GLY A 42 -7.57 1.85 -5.76
N ILE A 43 -7.46 3.06 -5.22
CA ILE A 43 -8.19 4.25 -5.69
C ILE A 43 -7.23 5.28 -6.29
N VAL A 44 -6.03 5.38 -5.73
CA VAL A 44 -4.99 6.34 -6.13
C VAL A 44 -3.85 5.57 -6.80
N ASP A 45 -3.31 6.10 -7.90
CA ASP A 45 -2.15 5.50 -8.57
C ASP A 45 -1.01 5.23 -7.57
N ASN A 46 -0.37 4.07 -7.70
CA ASN A 46 0.66 3.61 -6.79
C ASN A 46 1.86 4.58 -6.68
N ILE A 47 2.21 5.31 -7.74
CA ILE A 47 3.35 6.24 -7.74
C ILE A 47 3.13 7.44 -6.80
N PRO A 48 2.09 8.28 -6.98
CA PRO A 48 1.84 9.41 -6.08
C PRO A 48 1.47 8.97 -4.67
N TYR A 49 0.86 7.79 -4.51
CA TYR A 49 0.57 7.21 -3.21
C TYR A 49 1.85 6.89 -2.43
N VAL A 50 2.74 6.09 -3.01
CA VAL A 50 4.02 5.72 -2.37
C VAL A 50 4.86 6.96 -2.10
N ALA A 51 4.92 7.91 -3.03
CA ALA A 51 5.63 9.16 -2.82
C ALA A 51 5.13 9.92 -1.59
N THR A 52 3.82 9.87 -1.30
CA THR A 52 3.22 10.53 -0.14
C THR A 52 3.47 9.78 1.16
N MET A 53 3.49 8.44 1.12
CA MET A 53 3.67 7.59 2.29
C MET A 53 5.13 7.34 2.65
N ALA A 54 6.07 7.48 1.71
CA ALA A 54 7.49 7.24 1.95
C ALA A 54 8.06 8.11 3.10
N PRO A 55 7.77 9.42 3.20
CA PRO A 55 8.20 10.23 4.35
C PRO A 55 7.61 9.73 5.68
N LEU A 56 6.36 9.30 5.68
CA LEU A 56 5.70 8.74 6.88
C LEU A 56 6.39 7.45 7.34
N VAL A 57 6.69 6.56 6.39
CA VAL A 57 7.36 5.29 6.69
C VAL A 57 8.80 5.53 7.17
N ALA A 58 9.49 6.54 6.63
CA ALA A 58 10.80 6.95 7.11
C ALA A 58 10.74 7.44 8.57
N ASP A 59 9.81 8.34 8.89
CA ASP A 59 9.62 8.85 10.26
C ASP A 59 9.31 7.71 11.25
N LEU A 60 8.40 6.79 10.89
CA LEU A 60 8.07 5.62 11.73
C LEU A 60 9.25 4.65 11.88
N ALA A 61 10.06 4.48 10.83
CA ALA A 61 11.23 3.61 10.86
C ALA A 61 12.30 4.13 11.80
N ASP A 62 12.47 5.46 11.87
CA ASP A 62 13.40 6.12 12.78
C ASP A 62 12.91 6.06 14.24
N GLU A 63 11.60 6.20 14.48
CA GLU A 63 11.01 6.17 15.83
C GLU A 63 10.92 4.75 16.42
N ALA A 64 10.41 3.78 15.68
CA ALA A 64 10.11 2.44 16.19
C ALA A 64 11.26 1.43 16.03
N GLY A 65 12.27 1.77 15.22
CA GLY A 65 13.29 0.83 14.75
C GLY A 65 12.72 -0.12 13.67
N ASN A 66 13.46 -0.31 12.58
CA ASN A 66 12.95 -1.02 11.38
C ASN A 66 13.85 -2.20 10.96
N PRO A 67 13.98 -3.26 11.78
CA PRO A 67 14.75 -4.45 11.44
C PRO A 67 14.29 -5.04 10.11
N GLY A 68 15.25 -5.31 9.22
CA GLY A 68 14.98 -5.87 7.90
C GLY A 68 14.13 -4.97 6.97
N ASN A 69 13.93 -3.69 7.32
CA ASN A 69 13.09 -2.75 6.58
C ASN A 69 11.61 -3.19 6.44
N VAL A 70 11.06 -3.87 7.45
CA VAL A 70 9.69 -4.43 7.41
C VAL A 70 8.61 -3.39 7.06
N LEU A 71 8.73 -2.14 7.54
CA LEU A 71 7.77 -1.08 7.23
C LEU A 71 7.80 -0.67 5.74
N TRP A 72 8.98 -0.70 5.12
CA TRP A 72 9.13 -0.44 3.69
C TRP A 72 8.54 -1.57 2.86
N TRP A 73 8.72 -2.81 3.29
CA TRP A 73 8.10 -3.98 2.66
C TRP A 73 6.57 -3.97 2.79
N ALA A 74 6.04 -3.57 3.95
CA ALA A 74 4.61 -3.39 4.13
C ALA A 74 4.03 -2.36 3.16
N LEU A 75 4.68 -1.20 3.01
CA LEU A 75 4.26 -0.16 2.05
C LEU A 75 4.34 -0.68 0.61
N ALA A 76 5.45 -1.31 0.22
CA ALA A 76 5.66 -1.80 -1.13
C ALA A 76 4.63 -2.87 -1.52
N LEU A 77 4.43 -3.87 -0.66
CA LEU A 77 3.46 -4.95 -0.89
C LEU A 77 2.03 -4.41 -0.92
N GLY A 78 1.68 -3.52 0.02
CA GLY A 78 0.34 -2.95 0.09
C GLY A 78 0.02 -2.08 -1.12
N ALA A 79 0.92 -1.18 -1.50
CA ALA A 79 0.72 -0.28 -2.63
C ALA A 79 0.65 -1.05 -3.96
N ASP A 80 1.58 -1.98 -4.20
CA ASP A 80 1.66 -2.69 -5.47
C ASP A 80 0.49 -3.67 -5.66
N LEU A 81 0.16 -4.45 -4.63
CA LEU A 81 -0.96 -5.39 -4.69
C LEU A 81 -2.32 -4.67 -4.66
N GLY A 82 -2.43 -3.60 -3.86
CA GLY A 82 -3.62 -2.76 -3.76
C GLY A 82 -3.98 -2.08 -5.07
N GLY A 83 -2.98 -1.58 -5.81
CA GLY A 83 -3.15 -0.94 -7.12
C GLY A 83 -3.89 -1.78 -8.16
N ASN A 84 -3.91 -3.10 -8.00
CA ASN A 84 -4.63 -4.03 -8.88
C ASN A 84 -6.13 -4.13 -8.60
N THR A 85 -6.64 -3.44 -7.57
CA THR A 85 -8.06 -3.47 -7.19
C THR A 85 -8.94 -2.83 -8.26
N THR A 86 -8.50 -1.73 -8.88
CA THR A 86 -9.30 -1.00 -9.87
C THR A 86 -8.50 -0.69 -11.14
N ILE A 87 -9.21 -0.38 -12.23
CA ILE A 87 -8.60 0.03 -13.50
C ILE A 87 -7.73 1.28 -13.33
N VAL A 88 -8.11 2.19 -12.43
CA VAL A 88 -7.41 3.47 -12.22
C VAL A 88 -6.32 3.42 -11.16
N GLY A 89 -6.22 2.32 -10.40
CA GLY A 89 -5.23 2.16 -9.33
C GLY A 89 -3.78 2.02 -9.83
N ALA A 90 -3.58 1.73 -11.12
CA ALA A 90 -2.26 1.73 -11.73
C ALA A 90 -2.35 2.06 -13.23
N ALA A 91 -1.38 2.83 -13.73
CA ALA A 91 -1.24 3.10 -15.16
C ALA A 91 -1.20 1.83 -16.04
N ALA A 92 -0.59 0.75 -15.53
CA ALA A 92 -0.54 -0.55 -16.23
C ALA A 92 -1.93 -1.15 -16.49
N ASN A 93 -2.86 -1.01 -15.55
CA ASN A 93 -4.23 -1.51 -15.69
C ASN A 93 -4.96 -0.77 -16.82
N VAL A 94 -4.84 0.55 -16.87
CA VAL A 94 -5.40 1.38 -17.95
C VAL A 94 -4.83 0.97 -19.32
N VAL A 95 -3.52 0.72 -19.40
CA VAL A 95 -2.87 0.28 -20.65
C VAL A 95 -3.40 -1.08 -21.10
N VAL A 96 -3.52 -2.06 -20.20
CA VAL A 96 -4.06 -3.39 -20.52
C VAL A 96 -5.50 -3.32 -20.99
N ILE A 97 -6.35 -2.52 -20.34
CA ILE A 97 -7.73 -2.31 -20.76
C ILE A 97 -7.78 -1.68 -22.16
N GLY A 98 -6.93 -0.68 -22.44
CA GLY A 98 -6.84 -0.06 -23.76
C GLY A 98 -6.38 -1.03 -24.85
N ILE A 99 -5.49 -1.97 -24.54
CA ILE A 99 -5.07 -3.03 -25.47
C ILE A 99 -6.22 -4.03 -25.68
N ALA A 100 -6.94 -4.42 -24.63
CA ALA A 100 -8.08 -5.33 -24.72
C ALA A 100 -9.18 -4.73 -25.62
N GLU A 101 -9.50 -3.44 -25.43
CA GLU A 101 -10.51 -2.75 -26.22
C GLU A 101 -10.13 -2.68 -27.71
N LYS A 102 -8.84 -2.42 -28.02
CA LYS A 102 -8.33 -2.45 -29.40
C LYS A 102 -8.44 -3.82 -30.07
N ASN A 103 -8.45 -4.90 -29.29
CA ASN A 103 -8.64 -6.27 -29.77
C ASN A 103 -10.11 -6.72 -29.74
N GLY A 104 -11.05 -5.81 -29.47
CA GLY A 104 -12.49 -6.09 -29.44
C GLY A 104 -13.03 -6.62 -28.11
N TYR A 105 -12.20 -6.69 -27.06
CA TYR A 105 -12.61 -7.11 -25.72
C TYR A 105 -12.90 -5.90 -24.84
N LYS A 106 -14.17 -5.65 -24.53
CA LYS A 106 -14.58 -4.57 -23.63
C LYS A 106 -14.72 -5.08 -22.21
N ILE A 107 -13.78 -4.70 -21.35
CA ILE A 107 -13.81 -5.02 -19.92
C ILE A 107 -14.38 -3.80 -19.19
N SER A 108 -15.49 -4.00 -18.48
CA SER A 108 -16.09 -2.91 -17.70
C SER A 108 -15.33 -2.65 -16.40
N PHE A 109 -15.51 -1.46 -15.82
CA PHE A 109 -14.93 -1.13 -14.50
C PHE A 109 -15.33 -2.14 -13.41
N LEU A 110 -16.62 -2.49 -13.34
CA LEU A 110 -17.13 -3.44 -12.35
C LEU A 110 -16.60 -4.85 -12.57
N GLU A 111 -16.41 -5.26 -13.83
CA GLU A 111 -15.84 -6.56 -14.15
C GLU A 111 -14.38 -6.65 -13.69
N PHE A 112 -13.57 -5.64 -14.02
CA PHE A 112 -12.20 -5.56 -13.52
C PHE A 112 -12.16 -5.53 -12.00
N PHE A 113 -12.99 -4.69 -11.35
CA PHE A 113 -13.03 -4.58 -9.89
C PHE A 113 -13.40 -5.91 -9.21
N LYS A 114 -14.33 -6.68 -9.79
CA LYS A 114 -14.73 -7.97 -9.22
C LYS A 114 -13.57 -8.96 -9.17
N TYR A 115 -12.78 -9.05 -10.23
CA TYR A 115 -11.64 -9.97 -10.28
C TYR A 115 -10.41 -9.38 -9.56
N GLY A 116 -10.05 -8.14 -9.89
CA GLY A 116 -8.92 -7.41 -9.32
C GLY A 116 -9.06 -7.23 -7.81
N GLY A 117 -10.24 -6.85 -7.32
CA GLY A 117 -10.50 -6.71 -5.89
C GLY A 117 -10.42 -8.04 -5.14
N LEU A 118 -10.90 -9.14 -5.72
CA LEU A 118 -10.76 -10.46 -5.10
C LEU A 118 -9.29 -10.90 -5.04
N VAL A 119 -8.54 -10.71 -6.14
CA VAL A 119 -7.12 -11.05 -6.20
C VAL A 119 -6.32 -10.19 -5.22
N ALA A 120 -6.52 -8.88 -5.21
CA ALA A 120 -5.87 -7.95 -4.30
C ALA A 120 -6.16 -8.30 -2.83
N LEU A 121 -7.41 -8.61 -2.49
CA LEU A 121 -7.78 -9.02 -1.13
C LEU A 121 -7.04 -10.29 -0.71
N VAL A 122 -7.02 -11.32 -1.56
CA VAL A 122 -6.35 -12.58 -1.26
C VAL A 122 -4.84 -12.38 -1.11
N THR A 123 -4.20 -11.64 -2.01
CA THR A 123 -2.75 -11.41 -1.98
C THR A 123 -2.33 -10.55 -0.79
N ILE A 124 -3.08 -9.50 -0.45
CA ILE A 124 -2.84 -8.69 0.75
C ILE A 124 -2.97 -9.53 2.02
N LEU A 125 -4.01 -10.37 2.12
CA LEU A 125 -4.19 -11.25 3.27
C LEU A 125 -3.06 -12.27 3.41
N LEU A 126 -2.48 -12.76 2.30
CA LEU A 126 -1.31 -13.64 2.31
C LEU A 126 -0.02 -12.90 2.73
N CYS A 127 0.08 -11.60 2.48
CA CYS A 127 1.22 -10.81 2.94
C CYS A 127 1.29 -10.66 4.46
N ILE A 128 0.16 -10.72 5.19
CA ILE A 128 0.14 -10.63 6.66
C ILE A 128 0.97 -11.76 7.31
N PRO A 129 0.66 -13.06 7.10
CA PRO A 129 1.46 -14.14 7.67
C PRO A 129 2.87 -14.17 7.09
N TYR A 130 3.08 -13.75 5.83
CA TYR A 130 4.42 -13.63 5.26
C TYR A 130 5.30 -12.64 6.02
N LEU A 131 4.82 -11.41 6.24
CA LEU A 131 5.56 -10.40 6.98
C LEU A 131 5.82 -10.84 8.42
N TRP A 132 4.81 -11.43 9.06
CA TRP A 132 4.95 -11.97 10.42
C TRP A 132 6.04 -13.05 10.50
N LEU A 133 5.97 -14.07 9.64
CA LEU A 133 6.96 -15.15 9.63
C LEU A 133 8.36 -14.65 9.30
N ARG A 134 8.50 -13.84 8.24
CA ARG A 134 9.81 -13.42 7.72
C ARG A 134 10.55 -12.46 8.64
N TYR A 135 9.84 -11.54 9.29
CA TYR A 135 10.43 -10.42 10.02
C TYR A 135 10.28 -10.49 11.55
N PHE A 136 9.47 -11.42 12.07
CA PHE A 136 9.27 -11.55 13.52
C PHE A 136 9.50 -12.97 14.05
N VAL A 137 9.45 -14.00 13.20
CA VAL A 137 9.74 -15.39 13.61
C VAL A 137 11.13 -15.83 13.16
N PHE A 138 11.53 -15.51 11.93
CA PHE A 138 12.82 -15.89 11.34
C PHE A 138 13.85 -14.74 11.27
N ALA A 139 13.63 -13.66 12.02
CA ALA A 139 14.48 -12.47 12.02
C ALA A 139 15.54 -12.49 13.12
#